data_AF-U3UB78-F1
#
_entry.id   AF-U3UB78-F1
#
_cell.length_a   1.000
_cell.length_b   1.000
_cell.length_c   1.000
_cell.angle_alpha   90.00
_cell.angle_beta   90.00
_cell.angle_gamma   90.00
#
_symmetry.space_group_name_H-M   'P 1'
#
loop_
_entity.id
_entity.type
_entity.pdbx_description
1 polymer ?
#
loop_
_entity_poly.entity_id
_entity_poly.type
_entity_poly.pdbx_seq_one_letter_code
_entity_poly.pdbx_strand_id
1 'polypeptide(L)'
;MHRTRHYIFEERRRFPAARKHEFLFVANGGAPLSLRGLNKIFDVLNGRHPELLGLFPHLFRHTNNYNFSKLADEQGMDPEVEQKTWSHNMGWSETSGAAETYTRREIERKAREASLQLQNKMVKPRNASE
;
A
#
# COMPACT_ATOMS: atom_id res chain seq x y z
N MET A 1 2.84 11.71 12.48
CA MET A 1 3.16 13.15 12.62
C MET A 1 4.66 13.44 12.83
N HIS A 2 5.37 12.74 13.72
CA HIS A 2 6.78 13.06 14.05
C HIS A 2 7.74 13.08 12.82
N ARG A 3 7.67 12.07 11.94
CA ARG A 3 8.54 11.99 10.74
C ARG A 3 8.30 13.12 9.75
N THR A 4 7.05 13.45 9.46
CA THR A 4 6.69 14.57 8.57
C THR A 4 7.19 15.89 9.14
N ARG A 5 6.98 16.12 10.45
CA ARG A 5 7.45 17.31 11.15
C ARG A 5 8.98 17.43 11.05
N HIS A 6 9.71 16.36 11.37
CA HIS A 6 11.16 16.32 11.28
C HIS A 6 11.64 16.62 9.84
N TYR A 7 11.04 15.99 8.84
CA TYR A 7 11.37 16.26 7.44
C TYR A 7 11.16 17.74 7.08
N ILE A 8 10.04 18.36 7.47
CA ILE A 8 9.76 19.77 7.15
C ILE A 8 10.78 20.71 7.81
N PHE A 9 11.04 20.51 9.11
CA PHE A 9 11.85 21.45 9.89
C PHE A 9 13.35 21.24 9.77
N GLU A 10 13.80 20.00 9.53
CA GLU A 10 15.23 19.65 9.51
C GLU A 10 15.75 19.36 8.10
N GLU A 11 15.07 18.51 7.33
CA GLU A 11 15.60 18.00 6.06
C GLU A 11 15.26 18.92 4.88
N ARG A 12 13.96 19.18 4.65
CA ARG A 12 13.46 20.07 3.58
C ARG A 12 13.99 21.50 3.74
N ARG A 13 14.14 21.96 4.98
CA ARG A 13 14.62 23.31 5.33
C ARG A 13 16.02 23.61 4.78
N ARG A 14 16.86 22.58 4.60
CA ARG A 14 18.23 22.67 4.07
C ARG A 14 18.30 23.15 2.63
N PHE A 15 17.18 23.10 1.90
CA PHE A 15 17.11 23.55 0.51
C PHE A 15 16.34 24.88 0.42
N PRO A 16 17.02 26.04 0.25
CA PRO A 16 16.35 27.33 0.09
C PRO A 16 15.33 27.35 -1.06
N ALA A 17 15.62 26.67 -2.17
CA ALA A 17 14.73 26.57 -3.33
C ALA A 17 13.37 25.93 -2.99
N ALA A 18 13.31 25.04 -1.99
CA ALA A 18 12.06 24.41 -1.56
C ALA A 18 11.06 25.41 -0.98
N ARG A 19 11.50 26.61 -0.56
CA ARG A 19 10.60 27.68 -0.08
C ARG A 19 9.89 28.42 -1.21
N LYS A 20 10.28 28.20 -2.46
CA LYS A 20 9.73 28.90 -3.64
C LYS A 20 8.48 28.22 -4.21
N HIS A 21 8.03 27.11 -3.61
CA HIS A 21 6.86 26.37 -4.06
C HIS A 21 6.20 25.60 -2.90
N GLU A 22 4.97 25.13 -3.14
CA GLU A 22 4.12 24.53 -2.11
C GLU A 22 4.30 23.01 -1.95
N PHE A 23 4.99 22.34 -2.90
CA PHE A 23 5.19 20.89 -2.83
C PHE A 23 5.97 20.45 -1.59
N LEU A 24 5.45 19.44 -0.87
CA LEU A 24 6.06 18.92 0.35
C LEU A 24 7.39 18.20 0.07
N PHE A 25 7.38 17.22 -0.83
CA PHE A 25 8.57 16.41 -1.15
C PHE A 25 9.42 17.06 -2.23
N VAL A 26 10.73 17.14 -1.98
CA VAL A 26 11.69 17.79 -2.88
C VAL A 26 12.84 16.86 -3.24
N ALA A 27 13.39 17.03 -4.45
CA ALA A 27 14.62 16.41 -4.88
C ALA A 27 15.84 17.13 -4.31
N ASN A 28 17.03 16.54 -4.49
CA ASN A 28 18.29 17.22 -4.18
C ASN A 28 18.39 18.52 -4.99
N GLY A 29 18.59 19.64 -4.29
CA GLY A 29 18.54 20.99 -4.87
C GLY A 29 17.24 21.75 -4.60
N GLY A 30 16.23 21.08 -4.02
CA GLY A 30 15.01 21.73 -3.52
C GLY A 30 13.90 21.95 -4.53
N ALA A 31 14.00 21.39 -5.74
CA ALA A 31 12.89 21.37 -6.69
C ALA A 31 11.84 20.29 -6.30
N PRO A 32 10.57 20.39 -6.75
CA PRO A 32 9.56 19.38 -6.47
C PRO A 32 10.01 17.98 -6.92
N LEU A 33 9.74 16.96 -6.09
CA LEU A 33 10.05 15.58 -6.45
C LEU A 33 9.12 15.11 -7.57
N SER A 34 9.71 14.68 -8.69
CA SER A 34 8.96 14.15 -9.83
C SER A 34 8.68 12.65 -9.69
N LEU A 35 7.73 12.12 -10.48
CA LEU A 35 7.46 10.68 -10.54
C LEU A 35 8.69 9.87 -10.97
N ARG A 36 9.46 10.39 -11.94
CA ARG A 36 10.74 9.77 -12.35
C ARG A 36 11.76 9.77 -11.20
N GLY A 37 11.84 10.86 -10.45
CA GLY A 37 12.69 10.95 -9.26
C GLY A 37 12.28 9.96 -8.18
N LEU A 38 10.98 9.80 -7.93
CA LEU A 38 10.45 8.82 -6.99
C LEU A 38 10.81 7.39 -7.43
N ASN A 39 10.57 7.02 -8.69
CA ASN A 39 10.96 5.70 -9.21
C ASN A 39 12.46 5.46 -9.06
N LYS A 40 13.29 6.46 -9.36
CA LYS A 40 14.74 6.36 -9.22
C LYS A 40 15.19 6.05 -7.78
N ILE A 41 14.51 6.61 -6.77
CA ILE A 41 14.78 6.28 -5.36
C ILE A 41 14.62 4.77 -5.14
N PHE A 42 13.53 4.19 -5.65
CA PHE A 42 13.28 2.75 -5.53
C PHE A 42 14.27 1.92 -6.33
N ASP A 43 14.64 2.33 -7.54
CA ASP A 43 15.67 1.62 -8.32
C ASP A 43 17.00 1.53 -7.55
N VAL A 44 17.39 2.63 -6.88
CA VAL A 44 18.61 2.68 -6.07
C VAL A 44 18.48 1.80 -4.82
N LEU A 45 17.32 1.77 -4.16
CA LEU A 45 17.08 0.89 -3.02
C LEU A 45 17.18 -0.59 -3.43
N ASN A 46 16.48 -0.99 -4.48
CA ASN A 46 16.54 -2.35 -5.03
C ASN A 46 17.97 -2.77 -5.39
N GLY A 47 18.75 -1.86 -5.99
CA GLY A 47 20.13 -2.15 -6.40
C GLY A 47 21.13 -2.27 -5.24
N ARG A 48 20.82 -1.71 -4.06
CA ARG A 48 21.70 -1.78 -2.88
C ARG A 48 21.28 -2.81 -1.84
N HIS A 49 20.01 -3.17 -1.85
CA HIS A 49 19.38 -4.04 -0.87
C HIS A 49 18.67 -5.18 -1.61
N PRO A 50 19.35 -6.31 -1.87
CA PRO A 50 18.75 -7.46 -2.54
C PRO A 50 17.48 -7.98 -1.85
N GLU A 51 17.37 -7.81 -0.54
CA GLU A 51 16.18 -8.13 0.26
C GLU A 51 14.95 -7.28 -0.09
N LEU A 52 15.15 -6.12 -0.74
CA LEU A 52 14.10 -5.22 -1.19
C LEU A 52 13.76 -5.40 -2.68
N LEU A 53 14.31 -6.42 -3.35
CA LEU A 53 14.09 -6.64 -4.77
C LEU A 53 12.60 -6.73 -5.12
N GLY A 54 12.16 -5.94 -6.09
CA GLY A 54 10.76 -5.85 -6.52
C GLY A 54 9.95 -4.78 -5.78
N LEU A 55 10.57 -3.95 -4.94
CA LEU A 55 9.92 -2.82 -4.29
C LEU A 55 9.73 -1.64 -5.27
N PHE A 56 8.51 -1.13 -5.40
CA PHE A 56 8.19 0.05 -6.22
C PHE A 56 7.11 0.92 -5.56
N PRO A 57 6.97 2.21 -5.91
CA PRO A 57 6.05 3.12 -5.19
C PRO A 57 4.61 2.63 -5.12
N HIS A 58 4.08 2.08 -6.22
CA HIS A 58 2.68 1.64 -6.27
C HIS A 58 2.42 0.38 -5.41
N LEU A 59 3.46 -0.39 -5.05
CA LEU A 59 3.33 -1.54 -4.15
C LEU A 59 2.86 -1.13 -2.75
N PHE A 60 3.26 0.05 -2.27
CA PHE A 60 2.80 0.59 -0.99
C PHE A 60 1.29 0.83 -1.02
N ARG A 61 0.76 1.30 -2.15
CA ARG A 61 -0.68 1.48 -2.34
C ARG A 61 -1.40 0.13 -2.23
N HIS A 62 -0.90 -0.91 -2.90
CA HIS A 62 -1.46 -2.27 -2.79
C HIS A 62 -1.41 -2.82 -1.36
N THR A 63 -0.30 -2.58 -0.64
CA THR A 63 -0.12 -3.08 0.72
C THR A 63 -1.03 -2.37 1.71
N ASN A 64 -1.15 -1.05 1.62
CA ASN A 64 -2.08 -0.26 2.43
C ASN A 64 -3.52 -0.73 2.21
N ASN A 65 -3.88 -0.96 0.95
CA ASN A 65 -5.18 -1.47 0.54
C ASN A 65 -5.47 -2.84 1.15
N TYR A 66 -4.53 -3.78 1.05
CA TYR A 66 -4.67 -5.09 1.68
C TYR A 66 -4.84 -5.02 3.20
N ASN A 67 -4.02 -4.21 3.87
CA ASN A 67 -4.09 -4.05 5.32
C ASN A 67 -5.41 -3.40 5.77
N PHE A 68 -5.93 -2.45 5.00
CA PHE A 68 -7.22 -1.84 5.31
C PHE A 68 -8.35 -2.87 5.20
N SER A 69 -8.44 -3.66 4.12
CA SER A 69 -9.52 -4.66 4.01
C SER A 69 -9.46 -5.70 5.13
N LYS A 70 -8.26 -6.11 5.55
CA LYS A 70 -8.11 -6.96 6.74
C LYS A 70 -8.69 -6.32 7.99
N LEU A 71 -8.35 -5.05 8.24
CA LEU A 71 -8.88 -4.32 9.38
C LEU A 71 -10.41 -4.18 9.31
N ALA A 72 -10.95 -3.90 8.12
CA ALA A 72 -12.38 -3.83 7.88
C ALA A 72 -13.08 -5.16 8.19
N ASP A 73 -12.50 -6.28 7.76
CA ASP A 73 -12.99 -7.63 8.08
C ASP A 73 -12.95 -7.93 9.58
N GLU A 74 -11.83 -7.63 10.24
CA GLU A 74 -11.65 -7.83 11.69
C GLU A 74 -12.66 -7.01 12.51
N GLN A 75 -13.07 -5.85 12.00
CA GLN A 75 -14.05 -4.98 12.63
C GLN A 75 -15.50 -5.28 12.19
N GLY A 76 -15.73 -6.21 11.27
CA GLY A 76 -17.04 -6.48 10.69
C GLY A 76 -17.65 -5.25 10.02
N MET A 77 -16.82 -4.43 9.37
CA MET A 77 -17.25 -3.20 8.70
C MET A 77 -18.25 -3.53 7.59
N ASP A 78 -19.31 -2.73 7.50
CA ASP A 78 -20.25 -2.83 6.39
C ASP A 78 -19.54 -2.55 5.05
N PRO A 79 -19.77 -3.37 3.99
CA PRO A 79 -19.07 -3.22 2.72
C PRO A 79 -19.23 -1.85 2.04
N GLU A 80 -20.38 -1.20 2.19
CA GLU A 80 -20.61 0.14 1.63
C GLU A 80 -19.83 1.20 2.40
N VAL A 81 -19.77 1.06 3.73
CA VAL A 81 -18.96 1.90 4.62
C VAL A 81 -17.47 1.69 4.33
N GLU A 82 -17.04 0.46 4.09
CA GLU A 82 -15.69 0.14 3.67
C GLU A 82 -15.38 0.91 2.38
N GLN A 83 -16.18 0.74 1.32
CA GLN A 83 -15.97 1.37 0.02
C GLN A 83 -15.89 2.91 0.09
N LYS A 84 -16.76 3.55 0.88
CA LYS A 84 -16.75 5.01 1.09
C LYS A 84 -15.50 5.45 1.85
N THR A 85 -15.16 4.77 2.95
CA THR A 85 -13.97 5.08 3.75
C THR A 85 -12.69 4.94 2.93
N TRP A 86 -12.63 3.91 2.08
CA TRP A 86 -11.56 3.72 1.12
C TRP A 86 -11.44 4.84 0.11
N SER A 87 -12.56 5.18 -0.55
CA SER A 87 -12.57 6.20 -1.58
C SER A 87 -12.08 7.53 -1.02
N HIS A 88 -12.53 7.88 0.19
CA HIS A 88 -12.03 9.04 0.92
C HIS A 88 -10.52 8.96 1.23
N ASN A 89 -10.05 7.88 1.86
CA ASN A 89 -8.66 7.74 2.28
C ASN A 89 -7.67 7.69 1.09
N MET A 90 -8.10 7.08 -0.01
CA MET A 90 -7.28 6.88 -1.21
C MET A 90 -7.40 8.02 -2.23
N GLY A 91 -8.25 9.01 -1.94
CA GLY A 91 -8.53 10.16 -2.81
C GLY A 91 -9.20 9.76 -4.13
N TRP A 92 -10.02 8.70 -4.12
CA TRP A 92 -10.80 8.29 -5.28
C TRP A 92 -12.16 8.99 -5.29
N SER A 93 -12.65 9.29 -6.48
CA SER A 93 -14.07 9.58 -6.64
C SER A 93 -14.86 8.33 -6.25
N GLU A 94 -15.92 8.51 -5.47
CA GLU A 94 -16.85 7.43 -5.09
C GLU A 94 -17.43 6.73 -6.33
N THR A 95 -17.55 7.45 -7.45
CA THR A 95 -18.05 6.93 -8.73
C THR A 95 -17.00 6.28 -9.63
N SER A 96 -15.71 6.27 -9.24
CA SER A 96 -14.63 5.84 -10.13
C SER A 96 -14.52 4.32 -10.34
N GLY A 97 -15.26 3.51 -9.56
CA GLY A 97 -15.14 2.04 -9.56
C GLY A 97 -13.75 1.52 -9.14
N ALA A 98 -12.82 2.40 -8.76
CA ALA A 98 -11.45 2.03 -8.41
C ALA A 98 -11.43 1.12 -7.16
N ALA A 99 -12.32 1.38 -6.21
CA ALA A 99 -12.51 0.53 -5.04
C ALA A 99 -12.93 -0.90 -5.42
N GLU A 100 -13.82 -1.06 -6.41
CA GLU A 100 -14.32 -2.36 -6.85
C GLU A 100 -13.21 -3.28 -7.34
N THR A 101 -12.16 -2.73 -7.98
CA THR A 101 -11.02 -3.53 -8.42
C THR A 101 -10.26 -4.15 -7.25
N TYR A 102 -10.16 -3.45 -6.13
CA TYR A 102 -9.51 -3.96 -4.92
C TYR A 102 -10.43 -4.91 -4.16
N THR A 103 -11.72 -4.57 -4.03
CA THR A 103 -12.74 -5.45 -3.44
C THR A 103 -12.80 -6.79 -4.18
N ARG A 104 -12.79 -6.79 -5.52
CA ARG A 104 -12.77 -8.01 -6.33
C ARG A 104 -11.55 -8.88 -6.04
N ARG A 105 -10.34 -8.29 -5.99
CA ARG A 105 -9.11 -9.04 -5.66
C ARG A 105 -9.19 -9.66 -4.27
N GLU A 106 -9.80 -8.96 -3.31
CA GLU A 106 -9.95 -9.47 -1.96
C GLU A 106 -10.99 -10.59 -1.88
N ILE A 107 -12.11 -10.47 -2.59
CA ILE A 107 -13.10 -11.55 -2.73
C ILE A 107 -12.45 -12.80 -3.36
N GLU A 108 -11.69 -12.65 -4.45
CA GLU A 108 -10.97 -13.75 -5.09
C GLU A 108 -9.97 -14.42 -4.13
N ARG A 109 -9.27 -13.62 -3.32
CA ARG A 109 -8.34 -14.11 -2.30
C ARG A 109 -9.07 -14.93 -1.22
N LYS A 110 -10.17 -14.40 -0.68
CA LYS A 110 -11.00 -15.08 0.33
C LYS A 110 -11.59 -16.38 -0.21
N ALA A 111 -12.10 -16.39 -1.44
CA ALA A 111 -12.61 -17.58 -2.09
C ALA A 111 -11.53 -18.67 -2.25
N ARG A 112 -10.30 -18.27 -2.62
CA ARG A 112 -9.16 -19.18 -2.71
C ARG A 112 -8.77 -19.74 -1.35
N GLU A 113 -8.71 -18.88 -0.33
CA GLU A 113 -8.38 -19.29 1.04
C GLU A 113 -9.41 -20.30 1.59
N ALA A 114 -10.70 -20.01 1.45
CA ALA A 114 -11.77 -20.94 1.82
C ALA A 114 -11.68 -22.28 1.08
N SER A 115 -11.37 -22.24 -0.22
CA SER A 115 -11.20 -23.45 -1.04
C SER A 115 -10.03 -24.32 -0.55
N LEU A 116 -8.89 -23.70 -0.20
CA LEU A 116 -7.73 -24.41 0.35
C LEU A 116 -8.02 -25.00 1.73
N GLN A 117 -8.73 -24.27 2.58
CA GLN A 117 -9.15 -24.78 3.90
C GLN A 117 -10.06 -26.00 3.77
N LEU A 118 -11.01 -25.99 2.82
CA LEU A 118 -11.85 -27.15 2.52
C LEU A 118 -11.01 -28.34 2.05
N GLN A 119 -10.08 -28.13 1.13
CA GLN A 119 -9.17 -29.18 0.65
C GLN A 119 -8.36 -29.78 1.79
N ASN A 120 -7.76 -28.95 2.64
CA ASN A 120 -6.98 -29.42 3.79
C ASN A 120 -7.80 -30.22 4.79
N LYS A 121 -9.08 -29.90 4.99
CA LYS A 121 -9.99 -30.68 5.83
C LYS A 121 -10.36 -32.04 5.22
N MET A 122 -10.35 -32.16 3.90
CA MET A 122 -10.68 -33.40 3.17
C MET A 122 -9.49 -34.37 3.09
N VAL A 123 -8.25 -33.87 3.17
CA VAL A 123 -7.05 -34.70 3.21
C VAL A 123 -6.86 -35.28 4.61
N LYS A 124 -7.26 -36.54 4.83
CA LYS A 124 -6.81 -37.31 6.01
C LYS A 124 -5.30 -37.56 5.90
N PRO A 125 -4.52 -37.49 7.00
CA PRO A 125 -3.13 -37.92 6.97
C PRO A 125 -3.09 -39.41 6.63
N ARG A 126 -2.46 -39.74 5.49
CA ARG A 126 -2.05 -41.11 5.17
C ARG A 126 -0.92 -41.40 6.15
N ASN A 127 -1.10 -42.39 7.03
CA ASN A 127 -0.17 -42.89 8.06
C ASN A 127 -0.55 -42.48 9.49
N ALA A 128 -1.61 -43.10 10.03
CA ALA A 128 -1.80 -43.29 11.46
C ALA A 128 -2.39 -44.69 11.67
N SER A 129 -1.63 -45.70 11.27
CA SER A 129 -1.87 -47.11 11.58
C SER A 129 -0.65 -47.92 11.17
N GLU A 130 0.36 -47.93 12.03
CA GLU A 130 1.23 -49.07 12.34
C GLU A 130 1.52 -49.04 13.85
#